data_AF-A0A136WB98-F1
#
_entry.id   AF-A0A136WB98-F1
#
_cell.length_a   1.000
_cell.length_b   1.000
_cell.length_c   1.000
_cell.angle_alpha   90.00
_cell.angle_beta   90.00
_cell.angle_gamma   90.00
#
_symmetry.space_group_name_H-M   'P 1'
#
loop_
_entity.id
_entity.type
_entity.pdbx_description
1 polymer ?
#
loop_
_entity_poly.entity_id
_entity_poly.type
_entity_poly.pdbx_seq_one_letter_code
_entity_poly.pdbx_strand_id
1 'polypeptide(L)'
;MYKEFVFPAKGDAVVFLAKSCEMAEKKSKIQPFFYLFSLVPVGQFVYNNIDVGNKRKFYNQLGGFTVDFLALMKEKAKANKKVIVLPESFEKRNLEAAAECIKDGLAEIVLIGNKEKIMEAAGSFDVSDAIFVDPENYERMDEMVAGLAEARKSKGMTLEEARKLLLDDSMFVGVMLVKMGVADGMVSGAIHSTADTLRPALQILKTAPGTELVSSFFIMVTKTPEYGDDGILLFADCALNQNPTPAELACIAGDSAKSYAAFVGKEARVAMLSHSTMGSAKHADVTKVVEAVKIAKEKYPEIKLDGEIQLDAAIVKEVGELKAPTSPVAGKANCLVFPDIDAGNIGYKLVQRFGNAEAFGPVLQGIAKPVNDLSRGCSANDIVAVVTMTAVQADVMGK
;
A
#
# COMPACT_ATOMS: atom_id res chain seq x y z
N MET A 1 -17.24 -2.98 49.95
CA MET A 1 -16.19 -3.90 50.44
C MET A 1 -15.45 -4.42 49.21
N TYR A 2 -14.56 -3.62 48.64
CA TYR A 2 -13.76 -4.01 47.48
C TYR A 2 -12.66 -4.94 47.97
N LYS A 3 -12.77 -6.24 47.70
CA LYS A 3 -11.67 -7.19 47.91
C LYS A 3 -10.73 -7.06 46.71
N GLU A 4 -9.45 -6.83 47.01
CA GLU A 4 -8.33 -6.91 46.07
C GLU A 4 -8.37 -8.27 45.36
N PHE A 5 -8.48 -8.26 44.03
CA PHE A 5 -8.31 -9.46 43.21
C PHE A 5 -6.82 -9.61 42.88
N VAL A 6 -6.16 -10.52 43.60
CA VAL A 6 -4.82 -11.00 43.26
C VAL A 6 -4.96 -11.96 42.07
N PHE A 7 -4.35 -11.62 40.92
CA PHE A 7 -4.32 -12.49 39.75
C PHE A 7 -3.17 -13.50 39.86
N PRO A 8 -3.41 -14.80 39.61
CA PRO A 8 -2.37 -15.83 39.67
C PRO A 8 -1.50 -15.85 38.38
N ALA A 9 -0.35 -16.54 38.47
CA ALA A 9 0.74 -16.49 37.49
C ALA A 9 0.38 -17.09 36.11
N LYS A 10 1.24 -16.80 35.12
CA LYS A 10 1.16 -17.01 33.65
C LYS A 10 0.46 -18.29 33.10
N GLY A 11 0.27 -19.35 33.88
CA GLY A 11 -0.44 -20.57 33.45
C GLY A 11 -1.95 -20.58 33.71
N ASP A 12 -2.45 -19.73 34.62
CA ASP A 12 -3.82 -19.82 35.15
C ASP A 12 -4.85 -18.95 34.40
N ALA A 13 -4.41 -18.09 33.47
CA ALA A 13 -5.29 -17.21 32.70
C ALA A 13 -6.23 -17.97 31.76
N VAL A 14 -5.77 -19.09 31.19
CA VAL A 14 -6.58 -19.98 30.33
C VAL A 14 -7.66 -20.69 31.15
N VAL A 15 -7.34 -21.09 32.38
CA VAL A 15 -8.28 -21.72 33.33
C VAL A 15 -9.32 -20.71 33.83
N PHE A 16 -8.94 -19.44 34.00
CA PHE A 16 -9.86 -18.38 34.42
C PHE A 16 -10.89 -18.02 33.33
N LEU A 17 -10.46 -17.96 32.06
CA LEU A 17 -11.35 -17.78 30.91
C LEU A 17 -12.31 -18.95 30.74
N ALA A 18 -11.83 -20.19 30.91
CA ALA A 18 -12.68 -21.39 30.83
C ALA A 18 -13.78 -21.40 31.91
N LYS A 19 -13.43 -21.09 33.17
CA LYS A 19 -14.41 -21.01 34.28
C LYS A 19 -15.40 -19.85 34.14
N SER A 20 -14.99 -18.76 33.49
CA SER A 20 -15.86 -17.61 33.22
C SER A 20 -16.91 -17.94 32.16
N CYS A 21 -16.55 -18.72 31.13
CA CYS A 21 -17.48 -19.25 30.14
C CYS A 21 -18.44 -20.30 30.74
N GLU A 22 -17.94 -21.19 31.61
CA GLU A 22 -18.77 -22.20 32.30
C GLU A 22 -19.81 -21.57 33.25
N MET A 23 -19.48 -20.42 33.85
CA MET A 23 -20.43 -19.61 34.64
C MET A 23 -21.48 -18.90 33.77
N ALA A 24 -21.14 -18.53 32.53
CA ALA A 24 -22.09 -17.95 31.59
C ALA A 24 -23.07 -19.00 31.07
N GLU A 25 -22.61 -20.22 30.78
CA GLU A 25 -23.45 -21.36 30.37
C GLU A 25 -24.52 -21.73 31.41
N LYS A 26 -24.19 -21.65 32.72
CA LYS A 26 -25.16 -21.97 33.78
C LYS A 26 -26.29 -20.94 33.94
N LYS A 27 -26.18 -19.74 33.36
CA LYS A 27 -27.21 -18.69 33.45
C LYS A 27 -28.16 -18.61 32.26
N SER A 28 -27.85 -19.20 31.11
CA SER A 28 -28.71 -19.16 29.92
C SER A 28 -29.14 -20.58 29.51
N LYS A 29 -30.39 -20.96 29.80
CA LYS A 29 -30.99 -22.25 29.42
C LYS A 29 -31.17 -22.39 27.89
N ILE A 30 -30.10 -22.65 27.14
CA ILE A 30 -30.16 -22.97 25.71
C ILE A 30 -29.31 -24.22 25.43
N GLN A 31 -29.88 -25.20 24.73
CA GLN A 31 -29.25 -26.48 24.39
C GLN A 31 -28.19 -26.36 23.27
N PRO A 32 -27.24 -27.33 23.16
CA PRO A 32 -25.97 -27.13 22.47
C PRO A 32 -26.06 -27.45 20.98
N PHE A 33 -25.75 -26.48 20.14
CA PHE A 33 -25.31 -26.73 18.77
C PHE A 33 -24.12 -25.81 18.46
N PHE A 34 -22.94 -26.44 18.30
CA PHE A 34 -21.76 -25.98 17.56
C PHE A 34 -21.51 -24.46 17.50
N TYR A 35 -20.65 -23.93 18.38
CA TYR A 35 -19.89 -22.71 18.08
C TYR A 35 -18.45 -22.83 18.57
N LEU A 36 -17.58 -23.28 17.67
CA LEU A 36 -16.15 -22.98 17.68
C LEU A 36 -15.90 -21.88 16.64
N PHE A 37 -16.47 -20.69 16.83
CA PHE A 37 -16.20 -19.53 15.96
C PHE A 37 -16.26 -18.22 16.76
N SER A 38 -15.21 -17.41 16.56
CA SER A 38 -15.05 -16.02 16.99
C SER A 38 -14.81 -15.73 18.49
N LEU A 39 -13.54 -15.66 18.90
CA LEU A 39 -13.09 -15.02 20.15
C LEU A 39 -13.08 -13.48 20.09
N VAL A 40 -13.56 -12.88 18.99
CA VAL A 40 -13.58 -11.42 18.78
C VAL A 40 -14.53 -10.68 19.74
N PRO A 41 -15.77 -11.14 20.03
CA PRO A 41 -16.71 -10.34 20.82
C PRO A 41 -16.33 -10.24 22.31
N VAL A 42 -15.70 -11.29 22.85
CA VAL A 42 -15.30 -11.34 24.28
C VAL A 42 -14.11 -10.42 24.55
N GLY A 43 -13.16 -10.31 23.61
CA GLY A 43 -12.03 -9.39 23.70
C GLY A 43 -12.47 -7.92 23.69
N GLN A 44 -13.45 -7.57 22.84
CA GLN A 44 -13.98 -6.21 22.74
C GLN A 44 -14.69 -5.75 24.02
N PHE A 45 -15.46 -6.66 24.64
CA PHE A 45 -16.20 -6.37 25.87
C PHE A 45 -15.28 -6.15 27.08
N VAL A 46 -14.19 -6.92 27.16
CA VAL A 46 -13.17 -6.78 28.20
C VAL A 46 -12.33 -5.52 27.97
N TYR A 47 -11.96 -5.21 26.72
CA TYR A 47 -11.22 -3.98 26.37
C TYR A 47 -11.97 -2.70 26.77
N ASN A 48 -13.29 -2.66 26.60
CA ASN A 48 -14.08 -1.45 26.89
C ASN A 48 -14.27 -1.15 28.39
N ASN A 49 -13.95 -2.08 29.29
CA ASN A 49 -14.23 -1.96 30.73
C ASN A 49 -12.98 -1.91 31.64
N ILE A 50 -11.77 -1.82 31.07
CA ILE A 50 -10.51 -1.74 31.83
C ILE A 50 -10.01 -0.28 31.88
N ASP A 51 -9.49 0.14 33.04
CA ASP A 51 -8.83 1.44 33.21
C ASP A 51 -7.59 1.60 32.31
N VAL A 52 -7.31 2.81 31.85
CA VAL A 52 -6.35 3.13 30.77
C VAL A 52 -4.93 2.61 31.07
N GLY A 53 -4.49 2.65 32.32
CA GLY A 53 -3.19 2.11 32.74
C GLY A 53 -3.10 0.58 32.65
N ASN A 54 -4.21 -0.12 32.87
CA ASN A 54 -4.30 -1.57 32.76
C ASN A 54 -4.51 -2.03 31.31
N LYS A 55 -5.10 -1.20 30.43
CA LYS A 55 -5.18 -1.48 28.98
C LYS A 55 -3.79 -1.69 28.38
N ARG A 56 -2.80 -0.86 28.74
CA ARG A 56 -1.42 -0.95 28.23
C ARG A 56 -0.69 -2.22 28.70
N LYS A 57 -0.91 -2.63 29.96
CA LYS A 57 -0.40 -3.92 30.48
C LYS A 57 -1.09 -5.13 29.85
N PHE A 58 -2.41 -5.06 29.63
CA PHE A 58 -3.20 -6.09 28.96
C PHE A 58 -2.77 -6.24 27.48
N TYR A 59 -2.50 -5.13 26.79
CA TYR A 59 -1.99 -5.08 25.41
C TYR A 59 -0.61 -5.76 25.27
N ASN A 60 0.30 -5.48 26.22
CA ASN A 60 1.66 -6.03 26.21
C ASN A 60 1.71 -7.51 26.64
N GLN A 61 0.76 -7.99 27.45
CA GLN A 61 0.70 -9.39 27.90
C GLN A 61 0.09 -10.35 26.87
N LEU A 62 -0.76 -9.86 25.96
CA LEU A 62 -1.35 -10.65 24.87
C LEU A 62 -0.50 -10.68 23.59
N GLY A 63 0.72 -10.13 23.63
CA GLY A 63 1.62 -10.12 22.47
C GLY A 63 1.30 -9.05 21.42
N GLY A 64 0.53 -8.02 21.78
CA GLY A 64 0.19 -6.90 20.90
C GLY A 64 -0.73 -7.32 19.75
N PHE A 65 -2.01 -6.96 19.81
CA PHE A 65 -2.81 -6.86 18.59
C PHE A 65 -2.27 -5.67 17.79
N THR A 66 -1.21 -5.89 17.02
CA THR A 66 -0.90 -5.06 15.85
C THR A 66 -2.09 -5.18 14.92
N VAL A 67 -2.65 -4.04 14.49
CA VAL A 67 -3.62 -4.05 13.39
C VAL A 67 -2.94 -4.75 12.23
N ASP A 68 -3.48 -5.90 11.83
CA ASP A 68 -3.03 -6.57 10.61
C ASP A 68 -3.49 -5.70 9.44
N PHE A 69 -2.59 -4.82 9.00
CA PHE A 69 -2.86 -3.85 7.94
C PHE A 69 -3.28 -4.57 6.66
N LEU A 70 -2.64 -5.70 6.33
CA LEU A 70 -2.98 -6.49 5.15
C LEU A 70 -4.38 -7.08 5.30
N ALA A 71 -4.75 -7.63 6.46
CA ALA A 71 -6.11 -8.11 6.69
C ALA A 71 -7.14 -6.98 6.51
N LEU A 72 -6.87 -5.79 7.04
CA LEU A 72 -7.74 -4.62 6.83
C LEU A 72 -7.88 -4.27 5.35
N MET A 73 -6.78 -4.29 4.59
CA MET A 73 -6.82 -4.03 3.14
C MET A 73 -7.55 -5.14 2.38
N LYS A 74 -7.36 -6.42 2.75
CA LYS A 74 -8.10 -7.56 2.18
C LYS A 74 -9.60 -7.40 2.40
N GLU A 75 -10.04 -6.99 3.59
CA GLU A 75 -11.47 -6.74 3.86
C GLU A 75 -12.03 -5.57 3.04
N LYS A 76 -11.27 -4.47 2.89
CA LYS A 76 -11.66 -3.37 2.00
C LYS A 76 -11.78 -3.82 0.54
N ALA A 77 -10.81 -4.60 0.05
CA ALA A 77 -10.81 -5.11 -1.31
C ALA A 77 -12.01 -6.05 -1.59
N LYS A 78 -12.34 -6.94 -0.65
CA LYS A 78 -13.52 -7.81 -0.75
C LYS A 78 -14.83 -7.03 -0.76
N ALA A 79 -14.93 -5.96 0.04
CA ALA A 79 -16.15 -5.16 0.16
C ALA A 79 -16.50 -4.39 -1.12
N ASN A 80 -15.49 -4.00 -1.89
CA ASN A 80 -15.68 -3.41 -3.22
C ASN A 80 -14.72 -4.06 -4.22
N LYS A 81 -15.10 -5.25 -4.69
CA LYS A 81 -14.27 -6.05 -5.59
C LYS A 81 -14.00 -5.28 -6.87
N LYS A 82 -12.72 -5.18 -7.22
CA LYS A 82 -12.20 -4.50 -8.42
C LYS A 82 -11.68 -5.50 -9.44
N VAL A 83 -11.63 -5.08 -10.70
CA VAL A 83 -11.04 -5.86 -11.80
C VAL A 83 -9.57 -5.45 -11.97
N ILE A 84 -8.64 -6.37 -11.70
CA ILE A 84 -7.19 -6.11 -11.72
C ILE A 84 -6.50 -6.97 -12.78
N VAL A 85 -5.69 -6.32 -13.62
CA VAL A 85 -4.92 -6.98 -14.67
C VAL A 85 -3.55 -7.46 -14.16
N LEU A 86 -3.22 -8.72 -14.45
CA LEU A 86 -1.88 -9.31 -14.28
C LEU A 86 -1.33 -9.71 -15.67
N PRO A 87 -0.60 -8.80 -16.36
CA PRO A 87 -0.21 -8.97 -17.77
C PRO A 87 0.93 -9.97 -17.98
N GLU A 88 1.59 -10.42 -16.90
CA GLU A 88 2.68 -11.40 -16.90
C GLU A 88 2.13 -12.84 -16.74
N SER A 89 1.14 -13.20 -17.56
CA SER A 89 0.23 -14.33 -17.31
C SER A 89 0.80 -15.74 -17.47
N PHE A 90 2.09 -15.87 -17.80
CA PHE A 90 2.81 -17.14 -17.86
C PHE A 90 3.84 -17.28 -16.73
N GLU A 91 3.94 -16.26 -15.87
CA GLU A 91 4.87 -16.22 -14.76
C GLU A 91 4.26 -16.93 -13.55
N LYS A 92 5.02 -17.87 -12.96
CA LYS A 92 4.51 -18.78 -11.94
C LYS A 92 3.97 -18.07 -10.69
N ARG A 93 4.66 -17.04 -10.19
CA ARG A 93 4.26 -16.30 -8.98
C ARG A 93 3.00 -15.47 -9.26
N ASN A 94 2.86 -14.91 -10.46
CA ASN A 94 1.63 -14.24 -10.87
C ASN A 94 0.45 -15.21 -10.93
N LEU A 95 0.64 -16.42 -11.47
CA LEU A 95 -0.42 -17.44 -11.53
C LEU A 95 -0.82 -17.96 -10.15
N GLU A 96 0.15 -18.16 -9.26
CA GLU A 96 -0.08 -18.50 -7.85
C GLU A 96 -0.86 -17.39 -7.13
N ALA A 97 -0.45 -16.13 -7.29
CA ALA A 97 -1.12 -14.98 -6.71
C ALA A 97 -2.53 -14.76 -7.28
N ALA A 98 -2.71 -14.96 -8.59
CA ALA A 98 -4.02 -14.90 -9.24
C ALA A 98 -5.00 -15.90 -8.63
N ALA A 99 -4.57 -17.16 -8.46
CA ALA A 99 -5.37 -18.20 -7.84
C ALA A 99 -5.73 -17.86 -6.38
N GLU A 100 -4.78 -17.32 -5.60
CA GLU A 100 -5.08 -16.86 -4.23
C GLU A 100 -6.07 -15.69 -4.22
N CYS A 101 -5.87 -14.67 -5.06
CA CYS A 101 -6.76 -13.51 -5.14
C CYS A 101 -8.20 -13.90 -5.53
N ILE A 102 -8.35 -14.85 -6.47
CA ILE A 102 -9.64 -15.41 -6.89
C ILE A 102 -10.28 -16.15 -5.71
N LYS A 103 -9.54 -17.10 -5.11
CA LYS A 103 -10.01 -17.94 -4.00
C LYS A 103 -10.45 -17.11 -2.78
N ASP A 104 -9.67 -16.10 -2.42
CA ASP A 104 -9.95 -15.21 -1.29
C ASP A 104 -10.95 -14.09 -1.64
N GLY A 105 -11.36 -13.98 -2.91
CA GLY A 105 -12.31 -12.99 -3.40
C GLY A 105 -11.80 -11.54 -3.33
N LEU A 106 -10.48 -11.33 -3.46
CA LEU A 106 -9.83 -10.02 -3.30
C LEU A 106 -10.01 -9.11 -4.52
N ALA A 107 -10.06 -9.69 -5.72
CA ALA A 107 -10.24 -9.00 -6.98
C ALA A 107 -10.77 -9.97 -8.05
N GLU A 108 -11.40 -9.44 -9.10
CA GLU A 108 -11.54 -10.17 -10.37
C GLU A 108 -10.23 -10.03 -11.14
N ILE A 109 -9.63 -11.16 -11.54
CA ILE A 109 -8.30 -11.15 -12.15
C ILE A 109 -8.42 -11.28 -13.67
N VAL A 110 -7.76 -10.37 -14.38
CA VAL A 110 -7.59 -10.47 -15.84
C VAL A 110 -6.19 -10.99 -16.16
N LEU A 111 -6.13 -12.07 -16.94
CA LEU A 111 -4.90 -12.64 -17.50
C LEU A 111 -4.88 -12.42 -19.02
N ILE A 112 -3.73 -12.00 -19.55
CA ILE A 112 -3.54 -11.64 -20.95
C ILE A 112 -2.84 -12.78 -21.69
N GLY A 113 -3.50 -13.30 -22.71
CA GLY A 113 -3.00 -14.37 -23.58
C GLY A 113 -4.03 -15.46 -23.80
N ASN A 114 -3.62 -16.48 -24.55
CA ASN A 114 -4.49 -17.61 -24.87
C ASN A 114 -4.83 -18.44 -23.61
N LYS A 115 -6.13 -18.64 -23.38
CA LYS A 115 -6.66 -19.34 -22.20
C LYS A 115 -6.05 -20.73 -21.99
N GLU A 116 -5.96 -21.55 -23.04
CA GLU A 116 -5.48 -22.93 -22.93
C GLU A 116 -4.02 -22.97 -22.49
N LYS A 117 -3.17 -22.12 -23.09
CA LYS A 117 -1.75 -22.00 -22.73
C LYS A 117 -1.54 -21.48 -21.30
N ILE A 118 -2.38 -20.53 -20.86
CA ILE A 118 -2.31 -20.00 -19.50
C ILE A 118 -2.72 -21.08 -18.49
N MET A 119 -3.79 -21.83 -18.75
CA MET A 119 -4.23 -22.95 -17.90
C MET A 119 -3.15 -24.05 -17.81
N GLU A 120 -2.47 -24.35 -18.92
CA GLU A 120 -1.33 -25.26 -18.93
C GLU A 120 -0.18 -24.74 -18.05
N ALA A 121 0.19 -23.47 -18.19
CA ALA A 121 1.23 -22.83 -17.37
C ALA A 121 0.85 -22.76 -15.87
N ALA A 122 -0.43 -22.59 -15.56
CA ALA A 122 -0.94 -22.53 -14.19
C ALA A 122 -0.78 -23.87 -13.45
N GLY A 123 -0.83 -24.99 -14.16
CA GLY A 123 -0.68 -26.32 -13.57
C GLY A 123 -1.70 -26.57 -12.47
N SER A 124 -1.25 -26.55 -11.20
CA SER A 124 -2.10 -26.78 -10.03
C SER A 124 -2.79 -25.53 -9.49
N PHE A 125 -2.44 -24.34 -9.98
CA PHE A 125 -3.06 -23.08 -9.53
C PHE A 125 -4.41 -22.90 -10.23
N ASP A 126 -5.49 -22.85 -9.45
CA ASP A 126 -6.83 -22.66 -10.00
C ASP A 126 -7.07 -21.20 -10.40
N VAL A 127 -6.91 -20.93 -11.68
CA VAL A 127 -7.20 -19.64 -12.32
C VAL A 127 -8.40 -19.73 -13.26
N SER A 128 -9.23 -20.76 -13.11
CA SER A 128 -10.34 -21.04 -14.05
C SER A 128 -11.41 -19.94 -14.09
N ASP A 129 -11.60 -19.24 -12.96
CA ASP A 129 -12.49 -18.09 -12.80
C ASP A 129 -11.85 -16.75 -13.23
N ALA A 130 -10.62 -16.75 -13.75
CA ALA A 130 -10.01 -15.54 -14.30
C ALA A 130 -10.72 -15.10 -15.59
N ILE A 131 -10.65 -13.80 -15.87
CA ILE A 131 -11.02 -13.22 -17.15
C ILE A 131 -9.81 -13.36 -18.09
N PHE A 132 -9.98 -14.02 -19.23
CA PHE A 132 -8.91 -14.22 -20.21
C PHE A 132 -9.08 -13.24 -21.37
N VAL A 133 -8.06 -12.42 -21.62
CA VAL A 133 -8.00 -11.49 -22.75
C VAL A 133 -6.88 -11.95 -23.69
N ASP A 134 -7.24 -12.61 -24.78
CA ASP A 134 -6.30 -12.99 -25.84
C ASP A 134 -6.23 -11.87 -26.88
N PRO A 135 -5.10 -11.13 -27.01
CA PRO A 135 -4.99 -10.03 -27.96
C PRO A 135 -5.29 -10.43 -29.42
N GLU A 136 -5.00 -11.68 -29.81
CA GLU A 136 -5.26 -12.15 -31.18
C GLU A 136 -6.77 -12.30 -31.47
N ASN A 137 -7.57 -12.55 -30.43
CA ASN A 137 -8.99 -12.90 -30.54
C ASN A 137 -9.90 -11.97 -29.73
N TYR A 138 -9.40 -10.84 -29.24
CA TYR A 138 -10.16 -9.93 -28.39
C TYR A 138 -11.21 -9.16 -29.20
N GLU A 139 -12.49 -9.33 -28.85
CA GLU A 139 -13.64 -8.74 -29.56
C GLU A 139 -13.57 -7.21 -29.71
N ARG A 140 -12.94 -6.53 -28.75
CA ARG A 140 -12.79 -5.07 -28.73
C ARG A 140 -11.39 -4.61 -29.14
N MET A 141 -10.65 -5.44 -29.89
CA MET A 141 -9.30 -5.10 -30.36
C MET A 141 -9.29 -3.85 -31.24
N ASP A 142 -10.27 -3.69 -32.13
CA ASP A 142 -10.35 -2.50 -33.01
C ASP A 142 -10.54 -1.20 -32.20
N GLU A 143 -11.37 -1.24 -31.16
CA GLU A 143 -11.57 -0.13 -30.22
C GLU A 143 -10.28 0.17 -29.44
N MET A 144 -9.58 -0.87 -28.98
CA MET A 144 -8.31 -0.75 -28.27
C MET A 144 -7.22 -0.12 -29.15
N VAL A 145 -7.11 -0.55 -30.41
CA VAL A 145 -6.18 0.00 -31.41
C VAL A 145 -6.45 1.48 -31.66
N ALA A 146 -7.72 1.84 -31.89
CA ALA A 146 -8.11 3.23 -32.08
C ALA A 146 -7.81 4.09 -30.84
N GLY A 147 -8.10 3.57 -29.64
CA GLY A 147 -7.82 4.25 -28.38
C GLY A 147 -6.33 4.50 -28.14
N LEU A 148 -5.48 3.50 -28.44
CA LEU A 148 -4.03 3.64 -28.31
C LEU A 148 -3.46 4.64 -29.32
N ALA A 149 -3.87 4.55 -30.58
CA ALA A 149 -3.45 5.48 -31.62
C ALA A 149 -3.83 6.93 -31.28
N GLU A 150 -5.04 7.17 -30.76
CA GLU A 150 -5.47 8.50 -30.31
C GLU A 150 -4.64 8.98 -29.10
N ALA A 151 -4.42 8.12 -28.09
CA ALA A 151 -3.58 8.46 -26.94
C ALA A 151 -2.14 8.85 -27.33
N ARG A 152 -1.64 8.28 -28.43
CA ARG A 152 -0.28 8.46 -28.96
C ARG A 152 -0.22 9.33 -30.21
N LYS A 153 -1.30 10.00 -30.59
CA LYS A 153 -1.41 10.79 -31.81
C LYS A 153 -0.37 11.90 -31.92
N SER A 154 -0.04 12.55 -30.81
CA SER A 154 1.01 13.59 -30.75
C SER A 154 2.41 13.07 -31.07
N LYS A 155 2.60 11.74 -31.09
CA LYS A 155 3.84 11.06 -31.49
C LYS A 155 3.72 10.38 -32.86
N GLY A 156 2.64 10.63 -33.59
CA GLY A 156 2.45 10.13 -34.97
C GLY A 156 2.09 8.65 -35.08
N MET A 157 1.64 8.00 -34.00
CA MET A 157 1.30 6.58 -34.01
C MET A 157 0.14 6.28 -34.98
N THR A 158 0.36 5.35 -35.89
CA THR A 158 -0.65 4.84 -36.83
C THR A 158 -1.48 3.69 -36.22
N LEU A 159 -2.63 3.38 -36.81
CA LEU A 159 -3.46 2.24 -36.39
C LEU A 159 -2.73 0.90 -36.58
N GLU A 160 -1.90 0.77 -37.62
CA GLU A 160 -1.11 -0.43 -37.89
C GLU A 160 -0.04 -0.65 -36.82
N GLU A 161 0.72 0.40 -36.48
CA GLU A 161 1.71 0.35 -35.41
C GLU A 161 1.06 0.07 -34.05
N ALA A 162 -0.08 0.69 -33.75
CA ALA A 162 -0.83 0.46 -32.53
C ALA A 162 -1.29 -1.01 -32.43
N ARG A 163 -1.84 -1.58 -33.51
CA ARG A 163 -2.23 -2.99 -33.55
C ARG A 163 -1.06 -3.92 -33.34
N LYS A 164 0.05 -3.70 -34.03
CA LYS A 164 1.26 -4.51 -33.87
C LYS A 164 1.74 -4.48 -32.42
N LEU A 165 1.82 -3.29 -31.82
CA LEU A 165 2.26 -3.15 -30.43
C LEU A 165 1.35 -3.87 -29.44
N LEU A 166 0.02 -3.82 -29.65
CA LEU A 166 -0.94 -4.52 -28.79
C LEU A 166 -0.90 -6.05 -28.94
N LEU A 167 -0.50 -6.56 -30.10
CA LEU A 167 -0.28 -8.00 -30.30
C LEU A 167 1.05 -8.47 -29.67
N ASP A 168 2.06 -7.61 -29.65
CA ASP A 168 3.42 -7.95 -29.20
C ASP A 168 3.67 -7.70 -27.70
N ASP A 169 2.94 -6.77 -27.06
CA ASP A 169 3.26 -6.28 -25.71
C ASP A 169 2.02 -6.30 -24.78
N SER A 170 1.98 -7.30 -23.88
CA SER A 170 0.89 -7.46 -22.91
C SER A 170 0.80 -6.30 -21.91
N MET A 171 1.88 -5.54 -21.69
CA MET A 171 1.83 -4.37 -20.82
C MET A 171 0.98 -3.26 -21.43
N PHE A 172 1.08 -3.04 -22.75
CA PHE A 172 0.23 -2.08 -23.44
C PHE A 172 -1.24 -2.52 -23.43
N VAL A 173 -1.51 -3.81 -23.63
CA VAL A 173 -2.87 -4.36 -23.53
C VAL A 173 -3.44 -4.12 -22.14
N GLY A 174 -2.71 -4.45 -21.08
CA GLY A 174 -3.17 -4.28 -19.70
C GLY A 174 -3.49 -2.83 -19.34
N VAL A 175 -2.62 -1.89 -19.72
CA VAL A 175 -2.89 -0.45 -19.51
C VAL A 175 -4.07 0.03 -20.34
N MET A 176 -4.26 -0.47 -21.56
CA MET A 176 -5.41 -0.12 -22.38
C MET A 176 -6.73 -0.64 -21.79
N LEU A 177 -6.75 -1.85 -21.22
CA LEU A 177 -7.93 -2.36 -20.49
C LEU A 177 -8.30 -1.43 -19.33
N VAL A 178 -7.31 -0.93 -18.59
CA VAL A 178 -7.52 0.08 -17.53
C VAL A 178 -8.03 1.39 -18.12
N LYS A 179 -7.45 1.89 -19.22
CA LYS A 179 -7.87 3.13 -19.89
C LYS A 179 -9.33 3.06 -20.36
N MET A 180 -9.71 1.93 -20.97
CA MET A 180 -11.04 1.65 -21.53
C MET A 180 -12.11 1.36 -20.46
N GLY A 181 -11.72 1.24 -19.19
CA GLY A 181 -12.64 0.93 -18.10
C GLY A 181 -13.11 -0.53 -18.09
N VAL A 182 -12.36 -1.42 -18.76
CA VAL A 182 -12.55 -2.87 -18.66
C VAL A 182 -11.93 -3.40 -17.37
N ALA A 183 -10.84 -2.77 -16.94
CA ALA A 183 -10.20 -3.02 -15.66
C ALA A 183 -10.09 -1.73 -14.83
N ASP A 184 -10.02 -1.90 -13.52
CA ASP A 184 -9.86 -0.83 -12.55
C ASP A 184 -8.39 -0.52 -12.24
N GLY A 185 -7.49 -1.49 -12.45
CA GLY A 185 -6.06 -1.31 -12.29
C GLY A 185 -5.21 -2.44 -12.85
N MET A 186 -3.89 -2.29 -12.79
CA MET A 186 -2.92 -3.27 -13.28
C MET A 186 -1.75 -3.42 -12.29
N VAL A 187 -1.23 -4.64 -12.14
CA VAL A 187 -0.01 -4.93 -11.38
C VAL A 187 0.96 -5.70 -12.27
N SER A 188 2.23 -5.28 -12.33
CA SER A 188 3.28 -5.94 -13.12
C SER A 188 4.67 -5.68 -12.53
N GLY A 189 5.72 -6.29 -13.07
CA GLY A 189 7.12 -6.08 -12.67
C GLY A 189 7.79 -7.31 -12.04
N ALA A 190 7.11 -8.46 -11.98
CA ALA A 190 7.71 -9.69 -11.49
C ALA A 190 8.82 -10.20 -12.43
N ILE A 191 8.69 -9.93 -13.73
CA ILE A 191 9.69 -10.22 -14.76
C ILE A 191 10.06 -9.02 -15.64
N HIS A 192 9.26 -7.96 -15.63
CA HIS A 192 9.56 -6.70 -16.33
C HIS A 192 10.41 -5.74 -15.49
N SER A 193 11.06 -4.77 -16.14
CA SER A 193 11.66 -3.64 -15.42
C SER A 193 10.60 -2.60 -15.05
N THR A 194 10.84 -1.81 -14.02
CA THR A 194 10.00 -0.65 -13.66
C THR A 194 9.76 0.28 -14.86
N ALA A 195 10.77 0.46 -15.72
CA ALA A 195 10.64 1.27 -16.94
C ALA A 195 9.63 0.64 -17.92
N ASP A 196 9.65 -0.69 -18.09
CA ASP A 196 8.72 -1.41 -18.96
C ASP A 196 7.28 -1.34 -18.42
N THR A 197 7.09 -1.37 -17.10
CA THR A 197 5.79 -1.20 -16.44
C THR A 197 5.26 0.24 -16.59
N LEU A 198 6.10 1.24 -16.30
CA LEU A 198 5.70 2.65 -16.25
C LEU A 198 5.53 3.29 -17.61
N ARG A 199 6.34 2.89 -18.61
CA ARG A 199 6.29 3.46 -19.95
C ARG A 199 4.88 3.43 -20.55
N PRO A 200 4.18 2.29 -20.67
CA PRO A 200 2.82 2.27 -21.21
C PRO A 200 1.86 3.07 -20.33
N ALA A 201 1.98 2.95 -19.00
CA ALA A 201 1.13 3.65 -18.04
C ALA A 201 1.19 5.18 -18.24
N LEU A 202 2.40 5.76 -18.33
CA LEU A 202 2.61 7.19 -18.56
C LEU A 202 2.24 7.63 -19.98
N GLN A 203 2.42 6.76 -20.97
CA GLN A 203 2.08 7.07 -22.35
C GLN A 203 0.56 7.10 -22.61
N ILE A 204 -0.21 6.29 -21.87
CA ILE A 204 -1.65 6.10 -22.10
C ILE A 204 -2.50 6.82 -21.04
N LEU A 205 -2.20 6.60 -19.75
CA LEU A 205 -3.00 7.12 -18.63
C LEU A 205 -2.55 8.53 -18.21
N LYS A 206 -1.24 8.79 -18.26
CA LYS A 206 -0.61 10.05 -17.81
C LYS A 206 -0.83 10.28 -16.30
N THR A 207 -0.44 11.46 -15.81
CA THR A 207 -0.68 11.87 -14.43
C THR A 207 -2.17 12.16 -14.18
N ALA A 208 -2.59 12.01 -12.92
CA ALA A 208 -3.92 12.43 -12.49
C ALA A 208 -4.09 13.95 -12.60
N PRO A 209 -5.33 14.46 -12.71
CA PRO A 209 -5.57 15.90 -12.65
C PRO A 209 -4.98 16.52 -11.36
N GLY A 210 -4.24 17.61 -11.51
CA GLY A 210 -3.66 18.35 -10.37
C GLY A 210 -2.32 17.81 -9.85
N THR A 211 -1.76 16.75 -10.44
CA THR A 211 -0.38 16.32 -10.18
C THR A 211 0.46 16.34 -11.46
N GLU A 212 1.72 16.70 -11.29
CA GLU A 212 2.69 16.88 -12.38
C GLU A 212 3.70 15.73 -12.43
N LEU A 213 3.66 14.83 -11.44
CA LEU A 213 4.65 13.78 -11.24
C LEU A 213 3.98 12.48 -10.80
N VAL A 214 4.49 11.36 -11.30
CA VAL A 214 4.21 10.04 -10.71
C VAL A 214 5.38 9.68 -9.78
N SER A 215 5.05 9.28 -8.57
CA SER A 215 6.03 8.78 -7.58
C SER A 215 5.54 7.46 -7.00
N SER A 216 6.34 6.84 -6.14
CA SER A 216 5.92 5.64 -5.42
C SER A 216 5.98 5.82 -3.92
N PHE A 217 5.24 4.98 -3.21
CA PHE A 217 5.35 4.86 -1.78
C PHE A 217 5.27 3.40 -1.32
N PHE A 218 5.71 3.16 -0.09
CA PHE A 218 5.42 1.95 0.65
C PHE A 218 4.65 2.30 1.91
N ILE A 219 3.64 1.49 2.25
CA ILE A 219 3.17 1.44 3.64
C ILE A 219 4.09 0.49 4.39
N MET A 220 4.75 1.01 5.41
CA MET A 220 5.64 0.28 6.30
C MET A 220 4.90 -0.01 7.60
N VAL A 221 4.82 -1.27 7.99
CA VAL A 221 4.27 -1.70 9.28
C VAL A 221 5.41 -2.25 10.13
N THR A 222 5.90 -1.42 11.04
CA THR A 222 7.06 -1.72 11.89
C THR A 222 6.65 -2.49 13.14
N LYS A 223 7.64 -3.04 13.86
CA LYS A 223 7.45 -3.64 15.19
C LYS A 223 7.66 -2.62 16.33
N THR A 224 7.55 -1.33 16.02
CA THR A 224 7.78 -0.19 16.94
C THR A 224 6.52 0.68 17.00
N PRO A 225 5.47 0.25 17.73
CA PRO A 225 4.17 0.91 17.73
C PRO A 225 4.18 2.33 18.32
N GLU A 226 5.25 2.73 19.01
CA GLU A 226 5.46 4.07 19.53
C GLU A 226 5.70 5.13 18.44
N TYR A 227 6.06 4.72 17.22
CA TYR A 227 6.30 5.62 16.08
C TYR A 227 5.18 5.54 15.04
N GLY A 228 5.02 6.63 14.28
CA GLY A 228 3.97 6.73 13.26
C GLY A 228 2.57 6.60 13.87
N ASP A 229 1.74 5.80 13.23
CA ASP A 229 0.40 5.47 13.72
C ASP A 229 0.33 3.98 14.08
N ASP A 230 0.71 3.63 15.31
CA ASP A 230 0.80 2.25 15.79
C ASP A 230 1.80 1.40 14.99
N GLY A 231 2.93 2.01 14.60
CA GLY A 231 3.98 1.40 13.77
C GLY A 231 3.72 1.51 12.27
N ILE A 232 2.59 2.08 11.85
CA ILE A 232 2.27 2.33 10.43
C ILE A 232 2.88 3.66 10.00
N LEU A 233 3.68 3.62 8.94
CA LEU A 233 4.28 4.79 8.29
C LEU A 233 4.13 4.68 6.76
N LEU A 234 4.19 5.80 6.07
CA LEU A 234 4.38 5.84 4.61
C LEU A 234 5.76 6.37 4.27
N PHE A 235 6.46 5.66 3.39
CA PHE A 235 7.80 6.00 2.92
C PHE A 235 7.71 6.35 1.43
N ALA A 236 8.15 7.55 1.01
CA ALA A 236 8.10 8.01 -0.37
C ALA A 236 9.23 9.00 -0.71
N ASP A 237 9.74 9.14 -1.93
CA ASP A 237 9.69 8.17 -3.02
C ASP A 237 10.78 7.11 -2.80
N CYS A 238 10.46 5.85 -3.13
CA CYS A 238 11.35 4.72 -2.88
C CYS A 238 11.70 3.91 -4.13
N ALA A 239 11.13 4.23 -5.30
CA ALA A 239 11.31 3.41 -6.50
C ALA A 239 11.34 4.16 -7.84
N LEU A 240 10.90 5.42 -7.93
CA LEU A 240 10.74 6.11 -9.22
C LEU A 240 11.73 7.26 -9.43
N ASN A 241 11.58 8.32 -8.65
CA ASN A 241 12.26 9.59 -8.91
C ASN A 241 13.67 9.59 -8.31
N GLN A 242 14.69 9.48 -9.18
CA GLN A 242 16.08 9.27 -8.74
C GLN A 242 16.64 10.42 -7.91
N ASN A 243 16.55 11.64 -8.43
CA ASN A 243 16.99 12.85 -7.75
C ASN A 243 15.98 13.97 -8.01
N PRO A 244 14.82 13.95 -7.32
CA PRO A 244 13.74 14.90 -7.56
C PRO A 244 14.20 16.33 -7.24
N THR A 245 13.78 17.26 -8.08
CA THR A 245 13.90 18.71 -7.85
C THR A 245 13.07 19.14 -6.64
N PRO A 246 13.27 20.35 -6.08
CA PRO A 246 12.45 20.85 -4.98
C PRO A 246 10.94 20.85 -5.26
N ALA A 247 10.54 21.20 -6.50
CA ALA A 247 9.13 21.20 -6.90
C ALA A 247 8.55 19.77 -7.00
N GLU A 248 9.35 18.82 -7.49
CA GLU A 248 8.97 17.41 -7.54
C GLU A 248 8.86 16.82 -6.13
N LEU A 249 9.82 17.10 -5.23
CA LEU A 249 9.74 16.70 -3.81
C LEU A 249 8.50 17.24 -3.12
N ALA A 250 8.15 18.51 -3.38
CA ALA A 250 6.91 19.08 -2.87
C ALA A 250 5.67 18.34 -3.40
N CYS A 251 5.66 17.97 -4.70
CA CYS A 251 4.59 17.17 -5.30
C CYS A 251 4.47 15.78 -4.63
N ILE A 252 5.60 15.09 -4.45
CA ILE A 252 5.67 13.79 -3.76
C ILE A 252 5.08 13.89 -2.36
N ALA A 253 5.38 14.97 -1.62
CA ALA A 253 4.87 15.17 -0.27
C ALA A 253 3.35 15.33 -0.23
N GLY A 254 2.79 16.14 -1.14
CA GLY A 254 1.34 16.34 -1.25
C GLY A 254 0.59 15.07 -1.63
N ASP A 255 1.11 14.33 -2.62
CA ASP A 255 0.50 13.07 -3.05
C ASP A 255 0.62 11.99 -1.97
N SER A 256 1.76 11.92 -1.27
CA SER A 256 1.98 10.99 -0.16
C SER A 256 1.04 11.22 1.01
N ALA A 257 0.75 12.48 1.36
CA ALA A 257 -0.23 12.80 2.40
C ALA A 257 -1.65 12.32 2.03
N LYS A 258 -2.06 12.51 0.77
CA LYS A 258 -3.35 12.03 0.26
C LYS A 258 -3.41 10.51 0.29
N SER A 259 -2.35 9.84 -0.20
CA SER A 259 -2.22 8.38 -0.17
C SER A 259 -2.30 7.86 1.26
N TYR A 260 -1.59 8.48 2.21
CA TYR A 260 -1.63 8.09 3.61
C TYR A 260 -3.05 8.15 4.19
N ALA A 261 -3.73 9.28 3.98
CA ALA A 261 -5.10 9.46 4.44
C ALA A 261 -6.06 8.44 3.81
N ALA A 262 -5.89 8.14 2.52
CA ALA A 262 -6.76 7.21 1.80
C ALA A 262 -6.60 5.75 2.27
N PHE A 263 -5.37 5.28 2.45
CA PHE A 263 -5.10 3.90 2.87
C PHE A 263 -5.30 3.69 4.38
N VAL A 264 -4.74 4.59 5.19
CA VAL A 264 -4.67 4.45 6.65
C VAL A 264 -5.87 5.08 7.36
N GLY A 265 -6.53 6.07 6.75
CA GLY A 265 -7.68 6.77 7.35
C GLY A 265 -7.30 7.72 8.48
N LYS A 266 -6.03 8.12 8.57
CA LYS A 266 -5.49 9.05 9.58
C LYS A 266 -4.88 10.28 8.90
N GLU A 267 -4.83 11.40 9.63
CA GLU A 267 -4.22 12.64 9.15
C GLU A 267 -2.71 12.46 8.95
N ALA A 268 -2.21 12.85 7.78
CA ALA A 268 -0.79 12.81 7.46
C ALA A 268 -0.01 13.91 8.18
N ARG A 269 1.14 13.54 8.73
CA ARG A 269 2.16 14.39 9.35
C ARG A 269 3.47 14.11 8.62
N VAL A 270 3.73 14.94 7.62
CA VAL A 270 4.76 14.74 6.59
C VAL A 270 6.08 15.35 7.02
N ALA A 271 7.10 14.51 7.19
CA ALA A 271 8.47 14.93 7.45
C ALA A 271 9.27 14.90 6.14
N MET A 272 9.77 16.07 5.72
CA MET A 272 10.70 16.19 4.59
C MET A 272 12.12 15.91 5.08
N LEU A 273 12.60 14.69 4.83
CA LEU A 273 13.81 14.16 5.45
C LEU A 273 15.09 14.77 4.90
N SER A 274 16.07 14.94 5.79
CA SER A 274 17.43 15.38 5.48
C SER A 274 18.40 14.89 6.55
N HIS A 275 19.71 14.99 6.29
CA HIS A 275 20.72 14.84 7.34
C HIS A 275 20.81 16.09 8.24
N SER A 276 20.13 17.18 7.89
CA SER A 276 19.97 18.40 8.69
C SER A 276 18.62 18.43 9.39
N THR A 277 18.55 19.11 10.54
CA THR A 277 17.30 19.53 11.18
C THR A 277 17.31 21.03 11.36
N MET A 278 16.36 21.75 10.74
CA MET A 278 16.13 23.19 10.96
C MET A 278 17.42 24.04 10.86
N GLY A 279 18.25 23.79 9.85
CA GLY A 279 19.49 24.52 9.59
C GLY A 279 20.72 24.03 10.35
N SER A 280 20.68 22.85 10.99
CA SER A 280 21.83 22.28 11.70
C SER A 280 23.03 21.97 10.79
N ALA A 281 22.81 21.80 9.48
CA ALA A 281 23.86 21.69 8.47
C ALA A 281 23.56 22.61 7.27
N LYS A 282 24.60 22.91 6.48
CA LYS A 282 24.49 23.70 5.24
C LYS A 282 25.15 22.93 4.10
N HIS A 283 24.35 22.49 3.14
CA HIS A 283 24.77 21.78 1.95
C HIS A 283 23.76 21.99 0.82
N ALA A 284 24.14 21.78 -0.44
CA ALA A 284 23.20 21.87 -1.57
C ALA A 284 22.01 20.91 -1.41
N ASP A 285 22.26 19.70 -0.90
CA ASP A 285 21.20 18.71 -0.63
C ASP A 285 20.25 19.15 0.50
N VAL A 286 20.75 19.91 1.48
CA VAL A 286 19.91 20.52 2.52
C VAL A 286 19.06 21.63 1.91
N THR A 287 19.66 22.53 1.13
CA THR A 287 18.95 23.61 0.43
C THR A 287 17.82 23.08 -0.45
N LYS A 288 18.04 21.97 -1.16
CA LYS A 288 17.01 21.29 -1.96
C LYS A 288 15.76 20.96 -1.14
N VAL A 289 15.93 20.39 0.05
CA VAL A 289 14.81 20.01 0.93
C VAL A 289 14.15 21.24 1.56
N VAL A 290 14.93 22.25 1.96
CA VAL A 290 14.41 23.54 2.46
C VAL A 290 13.50 24.21 1.43
N GLU A 291 13.95 24.27 0.17
CA GLU A 291 13.16 24.82 -0.93
C GLU A 291 11.90 23.99 -1.18
N ALA A 292 11.99 22.66 -1.14
CA ALA A 292 10.85 21.77 -1.28
C ALA A 292 9.79 22.00 -0.18
N VAL A 293 10.21 22.18 1.08
CA VAL A 293 9.31 22.48 2.21
C VAL A 293 8.55 23.79 1.99
N LYS A 294 9.26 24.83 1.51
CA LYS A 294 8.61 26.12 1.19
C LYS A 294 7.54 25.94 0.11
N ILE A 295 7.89 25.29 -1.00
CA ILE A 295 6.96 25.05 -2.12
C ILE A 295 5.77 24.21 -1.65
N ALA A 296 6.01 23.16 -0.85
CA ALA A 296 4.95 22.28 -0.37
C ALA A 296 3.98 22.99 0.56
N LYS A 297 4.45 23.85 1.48
CA LYS A 297 3.59 24.65 2.37
C LYS A 297 2.74 25.67 1.60
N GLU A 298 3.27 26.23 0.51
CA GLU A 298 2.52 27.13 -0.36
C GLU A 298 1.47 26.39 -1.22
N LYS A 299 1.83 25.24 -1.78
CA LYS A 299 0.97 24.46 -2.69
C LYS A 299 -0.09 23.63 -1.96
N TYR A 300 0.20 23.18 -0.73
CA TYR A 300 -0.66 22.30 0.07
C TYR A 300 -0.79 22.80 1.52
N PRO A 301 -1.37 24.00 1.74
CA PRO A 301 -1.42 24.66 3.05
C PRO A 301 -2.22 23.89 4.12
N GLU A 302 -3.08 22.95 3.72
CA GLU A 302 -3.88 22.10 4.59
C GLU A 302 -3.09 20.93 5.20
N ILE A 303 -1.94 20.57 4.64
CA ILE A 303 -1.16 19.40 5.06
C ILE A 303 -0.22 19.78 6.20
N LYS A 304 -0.21 18.98 7.27
CA LYS A 304 0.82 19.09 8.31
C LYS A 304 2.14 18.60 7.76
N LEU A 305 2.96 19.53 7.30
CA LEU A 305 4.25 19.26 6.67
C LEU A 305 5.34 20.13 7.29
N ASP A 306 6.50 19.53 7.56
CA ASP A 306 7.66 20.28 8.02
C ASP A 306 8.99 19.65 7.61
N GLY A 307 10.04 20.48 7.67
CA GLY A 307 11.41 20.10 7.35
C GLY A 307 12.28 21.32 7.07
N GLU A 308 13.54 21.14 6.69
CA GLU A 308 14.20 19.84 6.58
C GLU A 308 14.47 19.22 7.96
N ILE A 309 14.34 17.90 8.09
CA ILE A 309 14.38 17.24 9.39
C ILE A 309 15.09 15.87 9.34
N GLN A 310 15.90 15.57 10.35
CA GLN A 310 16.48 14.24 10.53
C GLN A 310 15.42 13.24 11.00
N LEU A 311 15.64 11.95 10.71
CA LEU A 311 14.70 10.90 11.11
C LEU A 311 14.44 10.89 12.62
N ASP A 312 15.47 10.99 13.46
CA ASP A 312 15.34 11.01 14.92
C ASP A 312 14.41 12.14 15.39
N ALA A 313 14.61 13.37 14.87
CA ALA A 313 13.75 14.51 15.14
C ALA A 313 12.34 14.35 14.57
N ALA A 314 12.16 13.63 13.46
CA ALA A 314 10.85 13.41 12.85
C ALA A 314 9.96 12.45 13.67
N ILE A 315 10.52 11.38 14.24
CA ILE A 315 9.72 10.31 14.88
C ILE A 315 9.90 10.19 16.40
N VAL A 316 11.02 10.61 16.97
CA VAL A 316 11.25 10.52 18.43
C VAL A 316 10.79 11.81 19.09
N LYS A 317 9.77 11.71 19.95
CA LYS A 317 9.12 12.86 20.57
C LYS A 317 10.10 13.81 21.26
N GLU A 318 10.95 13.27 22.13
CA GLU A 318 11.88 14.06 22.94
C GLU A 318 12.95 14.76 22.06
N VAL A 319 13.37 14.12 20.97
CA VAL A 319 14.33 14.70 20.02
C VAL A 319 13.67 15.78 19.17
N GLY A 320 12.43 15.55 18.74
CA GLY A 320 11.62 16.55 18.02
C GLY A 320 11.38 17.81 18.85
N GLU A 321 11.00 17.65 20.12
CA GLU A 321 10.82 18.77 21.07
C GLU A 321 12.12 19.56 21.28
N LEU A 322 13.28 18.89 21.27
CA LEU A 322 14.58 19.54 21.44
C LEU A 322 15.06 20.27 20.17
N LYS A 323 15.01 19.59 19.02
CA LYS A 323 15.61 20.09 17.76
C LYS A 323 14.65 20.95 16.93
N ALA A 324 13.34 20.76 17.08
CA ALA A 324 12.31 21.46 16.30
C ALA A 324 11.05 21.77 17.15
N PRO A 325 11.17 22.52 18.27
CA PRO A 325 10.11 22.70 19.28
C PRO A 325 8.79 23.30 18.78
N THR A 326 8.84 24.08 17.70
CA THR A 326 7.66 24.73 17.11
C THR A 326 7.03 23.93 15.97
N SER A 327 7.61 22.78 15.62
CA SER A 327 7.16 21.97 14.50
C SER A 327 5.83 21.27 14.80
N PRO A 328 4.85 21.32 13.87
CA PRO A 328 3.64 20.51 13.99
C PRO A 328 3.87 19.01 13.69
N VAL A 329 5.04 18.64 13.16
CA VAL A 329 5.37 17.29 12.67
C VAL A 329 6.44 16.60 13.52
N ALA A 330 7.45 17.33 14.00
CA ALA A 330 8.58 16.74 14.71
C ALA A 330 8.13 15.87 15.91
N GLY A 331 8.74 14.70 16.03
CA GLY A 331 8.42 13.70 17.04
C GLY A 331 7.09 12.96 16.83
N LYS A 332 6.39 13.21 15.72
CA LYS A 332 5.03 12.69 15.46
C LYS A 332 4.85 12.24 14.00
N ALA A 333 5.88 12.29 13.17
CA ALA A 333 5.75 12.01 11.74
C ALA A 333 5.23 10.59 11.48
N ASN A 334 4.33 10.47 10.51
CA ASN A 334 3.81 9.19 10.01
C ASN A 334 3.98 9.05 8.48
N CYS A 335 4.39 10.12 7.80
CA CYS A 335 4.71 10.13 6.39
C CYS A 335 6.12 10.68 6.23
N LEU A 336 7.03 9.87 5.68
CA LEU A 336 8.45 10.17 5.53
C LEU A 336 8.77 10.37 4.05
N VAL A 337 9.14 11.60 3.68
CA VAL A 337 9.52 11.97 2.32
C VAL A 337 11.05 12.02 2.22
N PHE A 338 11.64 11.09 1.48
CA PHE A 338 13.06 10.96 1.26
C PHE A 338 13.56 11.97 0.21
N PRO A 339 14.80 12.48 0.35
CA PRO A 339 15.34 13.50 -0.54
C PRO A 339 15.69 12.97 -1.95
N ASP A 340 15.90 11.67 -2.09
CA ASP A 340 16.27 10.97 -3.33
C ASP A 340 15.98 9.46 -3.22
N ILE A 341 16.10 8.76 -4.35
CA ILE A 341 15.81 7.34 -4.41
C ILE A 341 16.81 6.48 -3.63
N ASP A 342 18.07 6.91 -3.49
CA ASP A 342 19.05 6.14 -2.74
C ASP A 342 18.65 6.10 -1.26
N ALA A 343 18.35 7.26 -0.69
CA ALA A 343 17.84 7.37 0.68
C ALA A 343 16.53 6.59 0.87
N GLY A 344 15.57 6.72 -0.05
CA GLY A 344 14.28 6.03 0.04
C GLY A 344 14.40 4.51 -0.10
N ASN A 345 15.08 4.05 -1.15
CA ASN A 345 15.20 2.63 -1.49
C ASN A 345 16.05 1.85 -0.47
N ILE A 346 17.17 2.43 -0.03
CA ILE A 346 17.98 1.85 1.05
C ILE A 346 17.20 1.91 2.36
N GLY A 347 16.56 3.05 2.67
CA GLY A 347 15.82 3.27 3.90
C GLY A 347 14.73 2.23 4.15
N TYR A 348 13.80 2.04 3.21
CA TYR A 348 12.72 1.05 3.42
C TYR A 348 13.26 -0.38 3.51
N LYS A 349 14.32 -0.73 2.75
CA LYS A 349 14.91 -2.07 2.80
C LYS A 349 15.62 -2.34 4.11
N LEU A 350 16.34 -1.37 4.67
CA LEU A 350 16.94 -1.51 6.01
C LEU A 350 15.87 -1.75 7.06
N VAL A 351 14.78 -0.98 7.03
CA VAL A 351 13.64 -1.14 7.95
C VAL A 351 12.93 -2.49 7.75
N GLN A 352 12.73 -2.92 6.50
CA GLN A 352 12.15 -4.22 6.18
C GLN A 352 13.02 -5.37 6.71
N ARG A 353 14.32 -5.35 6.38
CA ARG A 353 15.23 -6.50 6.58
C ARG A 353 15.80 -6.57 7.98
N PHE A 354 16.21 -5.44 8.56
CA PHE A 354 16.78 -5.39 9.91
C PHE A 354 15.73 -5.08 10.98
N GLY A 355 14.68 -4.33 10.63
CA GLY A 355 13.57 -4.03 11.53
C GLY A 355 12.45 -5.06 11.52
N ASN A 356 12.51 -6.08 10.65
CA ASN A 356 11.44 -7.06 10.42
C ASN A 356 10.07 -6.39 10.18
N ALA A 357 10.09 -5.22 9.54
CA ALA A 357 8.88 -4.51 9.14
C ALA A 357 8.27 -5.17 7.90
N GLU A 358 6.95 -5.12 7.81
CA GLU A 358 6.22 -5.48 6.60
C GLU A 358 6.19 -4.26 5.68
N ALA A 359 6.43 -4.46 4.39
CA ALA A 359 6.53 -3.41 3.39
C ALA A 359 5.53 -3.69 2.27
N PHE A 360 4.50 -2.85 2.17
CA PHE A 360 3.43 -2.98 1.18
C PHE A 360 3.64 -1.95 0.06
N GLY A 361 4.19 -2.41 -1.07
CA GLY A 361 4.50 -1.57 -2.23
C GLY A 361 5.57 -2.16 -3.17
N PRO A 362 6.09 -1.35 -4.12
CA PRO A 362 5.78 0.06 -4.30
C PRO A 362 4.37 0.26 -4.87
N VAL A 363 3.61 1.18 -4.28
CA VAL A 363 2.34 1.67 -4.84
C VAL A 363 2.62 3.01 -5.51
N LEU A 364 2.23 3.16 -6.77
CA LEU A 364 2.35 4.42 -7.49
C LEU A 364 1.29 5.39 -7.03
N GLN A 365 1.66 6.66 -7.00
CA GLN A 365 0.76 7.78 -6.72
C GLN A 365 0.97 8.88 -7.76
N GLY A 366 -0.08 9.64 -7.99
CA GLY A 366 -0.10 10.69 -9.01
C GLY A 366 -0.41 10.20 -10.44
N ILE A 367 -0.63 8.90 -10.66
CA ILE A 367 -1.11 8.36 -11.94
C ILE A 367 -2.64 8.47 -12.07
N ALA A 368 -3.17 8.71 -13.28
CA ALA A 368 -4.61 8.93 -13.49
C ALA A 368 -5.50 7.72 -13.17
N LYS A 369 -4.97 6.50 -13.33
CA LYS A 369 -5.61 5.24 -12.93
C LYS A 369 -4.56 4.29 -12.34
N PRO A 370 -4.92 3.44 -11.37
CA PRO A 370 -3.98 2.54 -10.70
C PRO A 370 -3.20 1.64 -11.65
N VAL A 371 -1.88 1.80 -11.64
CA VAL A 371 -0.93 0.85 -12.21
C VAL A 371 0.19 0.73 -11.20
N ASN A 372 0.54 -0.47 -10.77
CA ASN A 372 1.55 -0.67 -9.73
C ASN A 372 2.66 -1.60 -10.21
N ASP A 373 3.88 -1.29 -9.77
CA ASP A 373 5.09 -2.03 -10.10
C ASP A 373 5.44 -3.00 -8.97
N LEU A 374 6.09 -4.10 -9.34
CA LEU A 374 6.60 -5.11 -8.44
C LEU A 374 8.12 -5.10 -8.48
N SER A 375 8.72 -5.52 -7.38
CA SER A 375 10.13 -5.92 -7.44
C SER A 375 10.25 -7.24 -8.21
N ARG A 376 11.24 -7.37 -9.09
CA ARG A 376 11.60 -8.67 -9.70
C ARG A 376 11.87 -9.78 -8.68
N GLY A 377 12.29 -9.40 -7.46
CA GLY A 377 12.50 -10.32 -6.33
C GLY A 377 11.25 -10.61 -5.50
N CYS A 378 10.05 -10.22 -5.95
CA CYS A 378 8.81 -10.45 -5.22
C CYS A 378 8.45 -11.94 -5.13
N SER A 379 7.73 -12.29 -4.06
CA SER A 379 7.03 -13.56 -3.86
C SER A 379 5.57 -13.46 -4.36
N ALA A 380 4.87 -14.59 -4.50
CA ALA A 380 3.45 -14.59 -4.81
C ALA A 380 2.63 -13.80 -3.74
N ASN A 381 3.00 -13.90 -2.47
CA ASN A 381 2.37 -13.14 -1.39
C ASN A 381 2.54 -11.63 -1.54
N ASP A 382 3.71 -11.18 -2.01
CA ASP A 382 3.93 -9.76 -2.31
C ASP A 382 3.02 -9.30 -3.46
N ILE A 383 2.81 -10.15 -4.47
CA ILE A 383 1.88 -9.87 -5.58
C ILE A 383 0.45 -9.77 -5.06
N VAL A 384 0.00 -10.72 -4.22
CA VAL A 384 -1.33 -10.65 -3.58
C VAL A 384 -1.50 -9.37 -2.79
N ALA A 385 -0.48 -8.95 -2.05
CA ALA A 385 -0.51 -7.70 -1.30
C ALA A 385 -0.63 -6.49 -2.22
N VAL A 386 0.16 -6.41 -3.30
CA VAL A 386 0.07 -5.28 -4.26
C VAL A 386 -1.23 -5.28 -5.05
N VAL A 387 -1.77 -6.44 -5.43
CA VAL A 387 -3.13 -6.55 -6.03
C VAL A 387 -4.18 -6.02 -5.07
N THR A 388 -4.11 -6.42 -3.80
CA THR A 388 -5.01 -5.94 -2.74
C THR A 388 -4.93 -4.41 -2.60
N MET A 389 -3.70 -3.87 -2.53
CA MET A 389 -3.47 -2.42 -2.46
C MET A 389 -3.98 -1.70 -3.70
N THR A 390 -3.81 -2.27 -4.90
CA THR A 390 -4.29 -1.71 -6.17
C THR A 390 -5.82 -1.69 -6.23
N ALA A 391 -6.49 -2.74 -5.75
CA ALA A 391 -7.95 -2.79 -5.66
C ALA A 391 -8.48 -1.70 -4.70
N VAL A 392 -7.86 -1.56 -3.52
CA VAL A 392 -8.20 -0.48 -2.59
C VAL A 392 -7.93 0.88 -3.23
N GLN A 393 -6.80 1.07 -3.91
CA GLN A 393 -6.44 2.30 -4.61
C GLN A 393 -7.51 2.70 -5.64
N ALA A 394 -7.99 1.76 -6.44
CA ALA A 394 -9.05 2.00 -7.41
C ALA A 394 -10.37 2.42 -6.75
N ASP A 395 -10.70 1.87 -5.57
CA ASP A 395 -11.88 2.29 -4.81
C ASP A 395 -11.75 3.72 -4.27
N VAL A 396 -10.59 4.10 -3.73
CA VAL A 396 -10.41 5.47 -3.21
C VAL A 396 -10.25 6.52 -4.31
N MET A 397 -9.72 6.16 -5.49
CA MET A 397 -9.59 7.07 -6.63
C MET A 397 -10.88 7.21 -7.45
N GLY A 398 -11.79 6.23 -7.39
CA GLY A 398 -13.06 6.25 -8.11
C GLY A 398 -14.16 7.08 -7.43
N LYS A 399 -13.87 7.66 -6.27
CA LYS A 399 -14.73 8.59 -5.52
C LYS A 399 -14.23 10.02 -5.73
#